data_AF-A0A2V7W9D2-F1
#
_entry.id   AF-A0A2V7W9D2-F1
#
_cell.length_a   1.000
_cell.length_b   1.000
_cell.length_c   1.000
_cell.angle_alpha   90.00
_cell.angle_beta   90.00
_cell.angle_gamma   90.00
#
_symmetry.space_group_name_H-M   'P 1'
#
loop_
_entity.id
_entity.type
_entity.pdbx_description
1 polymer ?
#
loop_
_entity_poly.entity_id
_entity_poly.type
_entity_poly.pdbx_seq_one_letter_code
_entity_poly.pdbx_strand_id
1 'polypeptide(L)'
;MIRSALAGRERGKSVHRAFGAEWLPQLIEALPVGVFILDAAGAAVYANWAAQELLGRAIAEGDHAENLRDRYAAYIAGTDEPYPTSRMPIVRALAGERAHVDDMEIDRDGERVAIEVTATPMFDMQHRVAFAVAVFQDITSKKKISEELERRVTARTHDLQQALRAKSAFLMNISHELRTPLNHIIGFTDLLAESVDDDRSRKMATIARTSGMELLGKINELIELARSAS
;
A
#
# COMPACT_ATOMS: atom_id res chain seq x y z
N MET A 1 16.18 -36.17 -27.50
CA MET A 1 15.45 -35.01 -26.93
C MET A 1 14.23 -34.54 -27.77
N ILE A 2 13.63 -35.36 -28.65
CA ILE A 2 12.52 -34.90 -29.52
C ILE A 2 11.13 -35.45 -29.09
N ARG A 3 11.05 -36.43 -28.18
CA ARG A 3 9.77 -37.01 -27.71
C ARG A 3 9.03 -36.19 -26.63
N SER A 4 9.67 -35.19 -26.00
CA SER A 4 9.07 -34.38 -24.92
C SER A 4 8.18 -33.23 -25.44
N ALA A 5 8.49 -32.68 -26.61
CA ALA A 5 7.78 -31.50 -27.15
C ALA A 5 6.41 -31.83 -27.80
N LEU A 6 6.17 -33.09 -28.21
CA LEU A 6 4.87 -33.52 -28.75
C LEU A 6 3.82 -33.77 -27.66
N ALA A 7 4.23 -34.19 -26.46
CA ALA A 7 3.31 -34.44 -25.34
C ALA A 7 2.73 -33.16 -24.69
N GLY A 8 3.38 -32.01 -24.89
CA GLY A 8 2.85 -30.70 -24.49
C GLY A 8 1.85 -30.11 -25.48
N ARG A 9 2.05 -30.40 -26.79
CA ARG A 9 1.20 -29.87 -27.87
C ARG A 9 -0.12 -30.62 -28.02
N GLU A 10 -0.18 -31.89 -27.60
CA GLU A 10 -1.45 -32.64 -27.50
C GLU A 10 -2.27 -32.26 -26.26
N ARG A 11 -1.64 -31.95 -25.12
CA ARG A 11 -2.36 -31.51 -23.91
C ARG A 11 -3.09 -30.17 -24.11
N GLY A 12 -2.48 -29.22 -24.82
CA GLY A 12 -3.15 -27.95 -25.17
C GLY A 12 -4.33 -28.11 -26.14
N LYS A 13 -4.34 -29.14 -26.99
CA LYS A 13 -5.45 -29.45 -27.90
C LYS A 13 -6.56 -30.27 -27.22
N SER A 14 -6.28 -30.95 -26.12
CA SER A 14 -7.26 -31.71 -25.34
C SER A 14 -8.11 -30.82 -24.42
N VAL A 15 -7.57 -29.71 -23.91
CA VAL A 15 -8.35 -28.77 -23.08
C VAL A 15 -9.42 -28.04 -23.92
N HIS A 16 -9.10 -27.62 -25.14
CA HIS A 16 -10.10 -27.02 -26.05
C HIS A 16 -11.17 -27.99 -26.57
N ARG A 17 -10.95 -29.31 -26.48
CA ARG A 17 -11.95 -30.33 -26.85
C ARG A 17 -12.81 -30.81 -25.67
N ALA A 18 -12.35 -30.60 -24.42
CA ALA A 18 -13.06 -31.02 -23.21
C ALA A 18 -14.14 -30.02 -22.75
N PHE A 19 -14.19 -28.85 -23.36
CA PHE A 19 -14.91 -27.69 -22.87
C PHE A 19 -15.78 -27.11 -24.00
N GLY A 20 -16.99 -27.67 -24.15
CA GLY A 20 -17.97 -27.31 -25.19
C GLY A 20 -18.61 -25.93 -25.02
N ALA A 21 -19.86 -25.70 -25.43
CA ALA A 21 -20.58 -24.47 -25.07
C ALA A 21 -21.18 -24.53 -23.65
N GLU A 22 -21.38 -25.76 -23.13
CA GLU A 22 -22.16 -26.03 -21.92
C GLU A 22 -21.40 -25.76 -20.60
N TRP A 23 -20.07 -25.72 -20.62
CA TRP A 23 -19.23 -25.48 -19.44
C TRP A 23 -19.03 -23.99 -19.13
N LEU A 24 -19.26 -23.08 -20.09
CA LEU A 24 -19.01 -21.65 -19.89
C LEU A 24 -19.80 -21.08 -18.70
N PRO A 25 -21.10 -21.38 -18.53
CA PRO A 25 -21.83 -20.97 -17.34
C PRO A 25 -21.21 -21.57 -16.06
N GLN A 26 -20.85 -22.85 -16.07
CA GLN A 26 -20.27 -23.52 -14.89
C GLN A 26 -18.92 -22.94 -14.47
N LEU A 27 -18.10 -22.51 -15.43
CA LEU A 27 -16.87 -21.80 -15.10
C LEU A 27 -17.13 -20.48 -14.42
N ILE A 28 -18.02 -19.68 -15.01
CA ILE A 28 -18.30 -18.34 -14.51
C ILE A 28 -18.90 -18.47 -13.10
N GLU A 29 -19.72 -19.48 -12.85
CA GLU A 29 -20.15 -19.84 -11.50
C GLU A 29 -18.98 -20.31 -10.61
N ALA A 30 -17.98 -21.03 -11.10
CA ALA A 30 -16.85 -21.44 -10.25
C ALA A 30 -15.87 -20.31 -9.88
N LEU A 31 -15.99 -19.12 -10.47
CA LEU A 31 -15.08 -18.01 -10.21
C LEU A 31 -15.35 -17.37 -8.83
N PRO A 32 -14.30 -17.12 -8.02
CA PRO A 32 -14.42 -16.40 -6.74
C PRO A 32 -14.46 -14.88 -6.94
N VAL A 33 -15.05 -14.43 -8.04
CA VAL A 33 -15.24 -13.02 -8.39
C VAL A 33 -16.65 -12.83 -8.91
N GLY A 34 -17.26 -11.70 -8.59
CA GLY A 34 -18.57 -11.35 -9.11
C GLY A 34 -18.47 -11.09 -10.60
N VAL A 35 -19.27 -11.80 -11.39
CA VAL A 35 -19.41 -11.58 -12.83
C VAL A 35 -20.84 -11.15 -13.10
N PHE A 36 -21.00 -10.01 -13.77
CA PHE A 36 -22.29 -9.42 -14.09
C PHE A 36 -22.29 -8.96 -15.55
N ILE A 37 -23.35 -9.30 -16.29
CA ILE A 37 -23.42 -9.11 -17.73
C ILE A 37 -24.68 -8.33 -18.08
N LEU A 38 -24.50 -7.28 -18.89
CA LEU A 38 -25.58 -6.58 -19.57
C LEU A 38 -25.58 -6.94 -21.06
N ASP A 39 -26.76 -7.01 -21.66
CA ASP A 39 -26.90 -7.04 -23.12
C ASP A 39 -26.65 -5.67 -23.77
N ALA A 40 -26.69 -5.61 -25.10
CA ALA A 40 -26.51 -4.38 -25.86
C ALA A 40 -27.59 -3.30 -25.59
N ALA A 41 -28.77 -3.70 -25.10
CA ALA A 41 -29.80 -2.75 -24.70
C ALA A 41 -29.55 -2.19 -23.30
N GLY A 42 -28.64 -2.79 -22.53
CA GLY A 42 -28.29 -2.43 -21.15
C GLY A 42 -29.06 -3.22 -20.10
N ALA A 43 -29.85 -4.21 -20.48
CA ALA A 43 -30.60 -5.06 -19.56
C ALA A 43 -29.68 -6.10 -18.92
N ALA A 44 -29.86 -6.34 -17.61
CA ALA A 44 -29.09 -7.36 -16.89
C ALA A 44 -29.55 -8.75 -17.30
N VAL A 45 -28.61 -9.54 -17.86
CA VAL A 45 -28.90 -10.87 -18.40
C VAL A 45 -28.26 -12.00 -17.60
N TYR A 46 -27.22 -11.71 -16.82
CA TYR A 46 -26.54 -12.73 -16.03
C TYR A 46 -25.75 -12.16 -14.85
N ALA A 47 -25.81 -12.85 -13.72
CA ALA A 47 -24.96 -12.63 -12.55
C ALA A 47 -24.66 -13.98 -11.88
N ASN A 48 -23.38 -14.30 -11.69
CA ASN A 48 -22.99 -15.54 -10.99
C ASN A 48 -23.27 -15.47 -9.49
N TRP A 49 -23.16 -16.60 -8.79
CA TRP A 49 -23.40 -16.67 -7.34
C TRP A 49 -22.56 -15.65 -6.56
N ALA A 50 -21.28 -15.49 -6.92
CA ALA A 50 -20.37 -14.56 -6.25
C ALA A 50 -20.82 -13.10 -6.42
N ALA A 51 -21.36 -12.74 -7.59
CA ALA A 51 -21.95 -11.42 -7.81
C ALA A 51 -23.19 -11.23 -6.95
N GLN A 52 -24.07 -12.23 -6.89
CA GLN A 52 -25.31 -12.15 -6.10
C GLN A 52 -25.03 -12.06 -4.60
N GLU A 53 -24.07 -12.83 -4.10
CA GLU A 53 -23.64 -12.79 -2.70
C GLU A 53 -23.02 -11.43 -2.35
N LEU A 54 -22.12 -10.93 -3.20
CA LEU A 54 -21.45 -9.66 -2.96
C LEU A 54 -22.42 -8.47 -3.07
N LEU A 55 -23.37 -8.51 -3.99
CA LEU A 55 -24.39 -7.47 -4.17
C LEU A 55 -25.57 -7.61 -3.19
N GLY A 56 -25.66 -8.72 -2.44
CA GLY A 56 -26.74 -9.05 -1.52
C GLY A 56 -28.08 -9.37 -2.19
N ARG A 57 -28.16 -9.36 -3.52
CA ARG A 57 -29.40 -9.56 -4.27
C ARG A 57 -29.14 -10.10 -5.67
N ALA A 58 -30.07 -10.90 -6.16
CA ALA A 58 -30.07 -11.39 -7.53
C ALA A 58 -30.54 -10.30 -8.53
N ILE A 59 -30.28 -10.55 -9.81
CA ILE A 59 -30.88 -9.77 -10.90
C ILE A 59 -32.41 -9.90 -10.80
N ALA A 60 -33.11 -8.77 -10.94
CA ALA A 60 -34.56 -8.74 -11.10
C ALA A 60 -34.97 -8.27 -12.50
N GLU A 61 -36.21 -8.57 -12.87
CA GLU A 61 -36.80 -8.07 -14.11
C GLU A 61 -36.85 -6.53 -14.08
N GLY A 62 -36.31 -5.90 -15.14
CA GLY A 62 -36.17 -4.45 -15.22
C GLY A 62 -34.83 -3.90 -14.72
N ASP A 63 -33.92 -4.74 -14.22
CA ASP A 63 -32.55 -4.31 -13.92
C ASP A 63 -31.83 -3.88 -15.20
N HIS A 64 -31.35 -2.65 -15.19
CA HIS A 64 -30.84 -1.99 -16.37
C HIS A 64 -29.73 -1.01 -16.02
N ALA A 65 -28.79 -0.78 -16.94
CA ALA A 65 -27.65 0.11 -16.76
C ALA A 65 -27.97 1.44 -16.06
N GLU A 66 -29.16 2.01 -16.33
CA GLU A 66 -29.61 3.28 -15.77
C GLU A 66 -29.99 3.23 -14.29
N ASN A 67 -30.44 2.07 -13.78
CA ASN A 67 -30.94 1.92 -12.41
C ASN A 67 -29.99 1.15 -11.48
N LEU A 68 -28.91 0.53 -12.01
CA LEU A 68 -27.98 -0.27 -11.19
C LEU A 68 -27.38 0.53 -10.02
N ARG A 69 -27.06 1.82 -10.24
CA ARG A 69 -26.53 2.70 -9.18
C ARG A 69 -27.47 2.74 -7.98
N ASP A 70 -28.76 3.00 -8.22
CA ASP A 70 -29.74 3.17 -7.14
C ASP A 70 -30.15 1.81 -6.56
N ARG A 71 -30.25 0.78 -7.42
CA ARG A 71 -30.55 -0.59 -6.99
C ARG A 71 -29.54 -1.09 -5.99
N TYR A 72 -28.25 -1.01 -6.30
CA TYR A 72 -27.18 -1.51 -5.43
C TYR A 72 -26.61 -0.43 -4.51
N ALA A 73 -27.23 0.75 -4.51
CA ALA A 73 -26.81 1.94 -3.77
C ALA A 73 -25.27 2.10 -3.84
N ALA A 74 -24.79 2.41 -5.06
CA ALA A 74 -23.37 2.62 -5.32
C ALA A 74 -22.96 4.05 -4.96
N TYR A 75 -21.83 4.20 -4.28
CA TYR A 75 -21.29 5.46 -3.79
C TYR A 75 -19.78 5.57 -4.07
N ILE A 76 -19.27 6.81 -4.02
CA ILE A 76 -17.83 7.05 -4.05
C ILE A 76 -17.24 6.62 -2.70
N ALA A 77 -16.20 5.80 -2.73
CA ALA A 77 -15.61 5.20 -1.54
C ALA A 77 -15.19 6.25 -0.50
N GLY A 78 -15.51 6.00 0.77
CA GLY A 78 -15.27 6.93 1.88
C GLY A 78 -16.20 8.16 1.91
N THR A 79 -17.26 8.19 1.11
CA THR A 79 -18.23 9.30 1.07
C THR A 79 -19.68 8.79 1.01
N ASP A 80 -20.64 9.68 1.26
CA ASP A 80 -22.07 9.42 1.03
C ASP A 80 -22.56 9.92 -0.35
N GLU A 81 -21.64 10.30 -1.23
CA GLU A 81 -21.98 10.78 -2.58
C GLU A 81 -22.31 9.59 -3.49
N PRO A 82 -23.48 9.60 -4.18
CA PRO A 82 -23.82 8.55 -5.13
C PRO A 82 -22.79 8.46 -6.26
N TYR A 83 -22.43 7.23 -6.64
CA TYR A 83 -21.44 7.02 -7.68
C TYR A 83 -21.98 7.52 -9.03
N PRO A 84 -21.25 8.37 -9.79
CA PRO A 84 -21.77 8.89 -11.05
C PRO A 84 -22.01 7.77 -12.08
N THR A 85 -23.23 7.67 -12.62
CA THR A 85 -23.60 6.64 -13.61
C THR A 85 -22.67 6.65 -14.83
N SER A 86 -22.22 7.83 -15.27
CA SER A 86 -21.26 7.99 -16.36
C SER A 86 -19.86 7.43 -16.07
N ARG A 87 -19.49 7.31 -14.80
CA ARG A 87 -18.21 6.72 -14.36
C ARG A 87 -18.31 5.22 -14.11
N MET A 88 -19.53 4.67 -13.98
CA MET A 88 -19.70 3.24 -13.71
C MET A 88 -19.05 2.40 -14.82
N PRO A 89 -18.15 1.46 -14.49
CA PRO A 89 -17.42 0.71 -15.50
C PRO A 89 -18.33 -0.01 -16.50
N ILE A 90 -19.42 -0.62 -16.03
CA ILE A 90 -20.31 -1.39 -16.90
C ILE A 90 -21.08 -0.50 -17.89
N VAL A 91 -21.38 0.76 -17.52
CA VAL A 91 -21.99 1.75 -18.40
C VAL A 91 -20.99 2.20 -19.46
N ARG A 92 -19.73 2.42 -19.09
CA ARG A 92 -18.65 2.74 -20.03
C ARG A 92 -18.36 1.57 -20.98
N ALA A 93 -18.46 0.34 -20.49
CA ALA A 93 -18.37 -0.85 -21.32
C ALA A 93 -19.50 -0.95 -22.35
N LEU A 94 -20.75 -0.57 -22.01
CA LEU A 94 -21.82 -0.46 -23.00
C LEU A 94 -21.53 0.58 -24.09
N ALA A 95 -20.81 1.65 -23.75
CA ALA A 95 -20.32 2.64 -24.72
C ALA A 95 -19.11 2.17 -25.54
N GLY A 96 -18.63 0.93 -25.34
CA GLY A 96 -17.49 0.36 -26.06
C GLY A 96 -16.13 0.62 -25.41
N GLU A 97 -16.09 1.16 -24.19
CA GLU A 97 -14.85 1.46 -23.48
C GLU A 97 -14.52 0.39 -22.43
N ARG A 98 -13.24 -0.01 -22.33
CA ARG A 98 -12.76 -0.75 -21.17
C ARG A 98 -12.57 0.22 -20.01
N ALA A 99 -13.10 -0.13 -18.84
CA ALA A 99 -13.06 0.71 -17.66
C ALA A 99 -12.67 -0.10 -16.41
N HIS A 100 -11.99 0.54 -15.49
CA HIS A 100 -11.56 -0.03 -14.22
C HIS A 100 -11.64 1.05 -13.14
N VAL A 101 -12.15 0.69 -11.96
CA VAL A 101 -12.25 1.55 -10.79
C VAL A 101 -12.06 0.74 -9.51
N ASP A 102 -11.47 1.36 -8.50
CA ASP A 102 -11.30 0.82 -7.14
C ASP A 102 -11.85 1.78 -6.06
N ASP A 103 -12.58 2.81 -6.49
CA ASP A 103 -13.13 3.88 -5.67
C ASP A 103 -14.65 3.81 -5.49
N MET A 104 -15.23 2.62 -5.69
CA MET A 104 -16.67 2.39 -5.54
C MET A 104 -16.98 1.57 -4.29
N GLU A 105 -18.02 1.97 -3.57
CA GLU A 105 -18.66 1.21 -2.50
C GLU A 105 -20.10 0.91 -2.86
N ILE A 106 -20.61 -0.22 -2.40
CA ILE A 106 -22.03 -0.57 -2.48
C ILE A 106 -22.60 -0.75 -1.08
N ASP A 107 -23.91 -0.55 -0.95
CA ASP A 107 -24.64 -0.93 0.25
C ASP A 107 -25.18 -2.36 0.10
N ARG A 108 -24.62 -3.27 0.90
CA ARG A 108 -25.11 -4.64 1.06
C ARG A 108 -25.78 -4.76 2.42
N ASP A 109 -27.11 -4.65 2.44
CA ASP A 109 -27.94 -4.79 3.64
C ASP A 109 -27.52 -3.88 4.81
N GLY A 110 -27.15 -2.64 4.52
CA GLY A 110 -26.69 -1.65 5.50
C GLY A 110 -25.19 -1.71 5.81
N GLU A 111 -24.44 -2.63 5.20
CA GLU A 111 -22.98 -2.67 5.25
C GLU A 111 -22.38 -2.04 3.99
N ARG A 112 -21.41 -1.13 4.18
CA ARG A 112 -20.62 -0.56 3.09
C ARG A 112 -19.50 -1.51 2.69
N VAL A 113 -19.57 -2.01 1.47
CA VAL A 113 -18.57 -2.92 0.90
C VAL A 113 -17.82 -2.22 -0.21
N ALA A 114 -16.49 -2.10 -0.05
CA ALA A 114 -15.63 -1.54 -1.07
C ALA A 114 -15.39 -2.57 -2.18
N ILE A 115 -15.63 -2.18 -3.42
CA ILE A 115 -15.50 -3.07 -4.58
C ILE A 115 -14.53 -2.51 -5.61
N GLU A 116 -13.67 -3.39 -6.12
CA GLU A 116 -12.88 -3.13 -7.31
C GLU A 116 -13.62 -3.71 -8.51
N VAL A 117 -13.85 -2.89 -9.53
CA VAL A 117 -14.69 -3.26 -10.68
C VAL A 117 -13.94 -2.99 -11.97
N THR A 118 -13.85 -4.02 -12.81
CA THR A 118 -13.34 -3.94 -14.18
C THR A 118 -14.45 -4.33 -15.12
N ALA A 119 -14.70 -3.52 -16.14
CA ALA A 119 -15.70 -3.84 -17.16
C ALA A 119 -15.13 -3.72 -18.57
N THR A 120 -15.56 -4.65 -19.43
CA THR A 120 -15.11 -4.74 -20.81
C THR A 120 -16.28 -5.00 -21.75
N PRO A 121 -16.36 -4.30 -22.90
CA PRO A 121 -17.29 -4.65 -23.97
C PRO A 121 -16.91 -5.97 -24.62
N MET A 122 -17.93 -6.75 -24.98
CA MET A 122 -17.84 -7.85 -25.93
C MET A 122 -18.54 -7.44 -27.21
N PHE A 123 -17.87 -7.61 -28.34
CA PHE A 123 -18.36 -7.17 -29.64
C PHE A 123 -18.94 -8.33 -30.45
N ASP A 124 -19.98 -8.06 -31.24
CA ASP A 124 -20.47 -8.97 -32.27
C ASP A 124 -19.54 -9.01 -33.50
N MET A 125 -19.90 -9.83 -34.49
CA MET A 125 -19.15 -9.98 -35.75
C MET A 125 -19.17 -8.71 -36.63
N GLN A 126 -19.99 -7.72 -36.30
CA GLN A 126 -20.05 -6.41 -36.96
C GLN A 126 -19.40 -5.30 -36.11
N HIS A 127 -18.61 -5.66 -35.09
CA HIS A 127 -17.92 -4.73 -34.21
C HIS A 127 -18.84 -3.79 -33.41
N ARG A 128 -20.10 -4.16 -33.20
CA ARG A 128 -21.00 -3.47 -32.26
C ARG A 128 -20.95 -4.14 -30.91
N VAL A 129 -21.16 -3.39 -29.84
CA VAL A 129 -21.23 -3.96 -28.49
C VAL A 129 -22.43 -4.91 -28.42
N ALA A 130 -22.17 -6.18 -28.14
CA ALA A 130 -23.17 -7.22 -27.94
C ALA A 130 -23.49 -7.38 -26.44
N PHE A 131 -22.45 -7.29 -25.60
CA PHE A 131 -22.57 -7.39 -24.15
C PHE A 131 -21.56 -6.47 -23.47
N ALA A 132 -21.88 -6.04 -22.26
CA ALA A 132 -20.91 -5.47 -21.32
C ALA A 132 -20.72 -6.44 -20.15
N VAL A 133 -19.48 -6.84 -19.90
CA VAL A 133 -19.13 -7.76 -18.80
C VAL A 133 -18.39 -6.97 -17.74
N ALA A 134 -18.94 -6.94 -16.53
CA ALA A 134 -18.24 -6.45 -15.35
C ALA A 134 -17.78 -7.62 -14.48
N VAL A 135 -16.55 -7.52 -14.01
CA VAL A 135 -15.96 -8.39 -13.00
C VAL A 135 -15.64 -7.53 -11.79
N PHE A 136 -16.04 -7.97 -10.60
CA PHE A 136 -15.80 -7.24 -9.38
C PHE A 136 -15.47 -8.13 -8.19
N GLN A 137 -14.75 -7.56 -7.24
CA GLN A 137 -14.31 -8.25 -6.03
C GLN A 137 -14.39 -7.32 -4.81
N ASP A 138 -14.67 -7.92 -3.66
CA ASP A 138 -14.64 -7.23 -2.36
C ASP A 138 -13.18 -6.95 -1.98
N ILE A 139 -12.85 -5.66 -1.86
CA ILE A 139 -11.53 -5.18 -1.45
C ILE A 139 -11.56 -4.55 -0.05
N THR A 140 -12.65 -4.69 0.69
CA THR A 140 -12.86 -4.07 2.01
C THR A 140 -11.76 -4.48 2.99
N SER A 141 -11.50 -5.78 3.12
CA SER A 141 -10.43 -6.30 4.00
C SER A 141 -9.05 -5.83 3.54
N LYS A 142 -8.81 -5.81 2.22
CA LYS A 142 -7.54 -5.35 1.63
C LYS A 142 -7.29 -3.87 1.93
N LYS A 143 -8.32 -3.02 1.76
CA LYS A 143 -8.25 -1.58 2.07
C LYS A 143 -8.05 -1.33 3.57
N LYS A 144 -8.83 -1.99 4.44
CA LYS A 144 -8.67 -1.87 5.91
C LYS A 144 -7.26 -2.23 6.38
N ILE A 145 -6.70 -3.33 5.87
CA ILE A 145 -5.32 -3.75 6.19
C ILE A 145 -4.30 -2.71 5.68
N SER A 146 -4.47 -2.20 4.45
CA SER A 146 -3.60 -1.18 3.88
C SER A 146 -3.61 0.10 4.71
N GLU A 147 -4.79 0.61 5.04
CA GLU A 147 -4.95 1.82 5.87
C GLU A 147 -4.38 1.65 7.28
N GLU A 148 -4.61 0.49 7.90
CA GLU A 148 -4.04 0.21 9.22
C GLU A 148 -2.50 0.16 9.17
N LEU A 149 -1.94 -0.46 8.14
CA LEU A 149 -0.49 -0.53 7.95
C LEU A 149 0.10 0.88 7.75
N GLU A 150 -0.52 1.70 6.90
CA GLU A 150 -0.10 3.09 6.68
C GLU A 150 -0.12 3.89 7.99
N ARG A 151 -1.22 3.81 8.76
CA ARG A 151 -1.31 4.48 10.07
C ARG A 151 -0.20 4.04 11.02
N ARG A 152 0.10 2.74 11.09
CA ARG A 152 1.18 2.19 11.93
C ARG A 152 2.55 2.68 11.47
N VAL A 153 2.81 2.72 10.17
CA VAL A 153 4.07 3.23 9.60
C VAL A 153 4.23 4.72 9.90
N THR A 154 3.18 5.53 9.73
CA THR A 154 3.23 6.96 10.04
C THR A 154 3.47 7.20 11.52
N ALA A 155 2.75 6.51 12.41
CA ALA A 155 2.96 6.62 13.86
C ALA A 155 4.39 6.22 14.24
N ARG A 156 4.89 5.09 13.70
CA ARG A 156 6.23 4.63 14.03
C ARG A 156 7.33 5.56 13.50
N THR A 157 7.14 6.11 12.31
CA THR A 157 8.04 7.11 11.73
C THR A 157 8.10 8.35 12.62
N HIS A 158 6.94 8.81 13.12
CA HIS A 158 6.88 9.95 14.03
C HIS A 158 7.61 9.67 15.35
N ASP A 159 7.38 8.51 15.98
CA ASP A 159 8.06 8.12 17.22
C ASP A 159 9.58 8.04 17.04
N LEU A 160 10.04 7.47 15.93
CA LEU A 160 11.47 7.38 15.61
C LEU A 160 12.08 8.76 15.42
N GLN A 161 11.39 9.66 14.72
CA GLN A 161 11.84 11.05 14.55
C GLN A 161 11.93 11.77 15.90
N GLN A 162 10.96 11.60 16.79
CA GLN A 162 11.03 12.17 18.13
C GLN A 162 12.19 11.59 18.95
N ALA A 163 12.39 10.27 18.92
CA ALA A 163 13.47 9.61 19.62
C ALA A 163 14.85 10.06 19.10
N LEU A 164 15.01 10.22 17.78
CA LEU A 164 16.22 10.75 17.16
C LEU A 164 16.49 12.18 17.62
N ARG A 165 15.48 13.06 17.60
CA ARG A 165 15.61 14.44 18.08
C ARG A 165 16.00 14.50 19.55
N ALA A 166 15.35 13.70 20.41
CA ALA A 166 15.66 13.63 21.83
C ALA A 166 17.10 13.13 22.08
N LYS A 167 17.53 12.10 21.33
CA LYS A 167 18.91 11.59 21.39
C LYS A 167 19.93 12.66 20.99
N SER A 168 19.68 13.40 19.91
CA SER A 168 20.59 14.47 19.47
C SER A 168 20.66 15.62 20.47
N ALA A 169 19.51 16.03 21.03
CA ALA A 169 19.47 17.05 22.08
C ALA A 169 20.24 16.61 23.34
N PHE A 170 20.06 15.37 23.77
CA PHE A 170 20.79 14.80 24.90
C PHE A 170 22.31 14.79 24.68
N LEU A 171 22.77 14.36 23.51
CA LEU A 171 24.20 14.31 23.18
C LEU A 171 24.83 15.70 23.08
N MET A 172 24.11 16.69 22.54
CA MET A 172 24.55 18.09 22.55
C MET A 172 24.70 18.62 23.98
N ASN A 173 23.71 18.37 24.84
CA ASN A 173 23.75 18.83 26.23
C ASN A 173 24.92 18.20 27.00
N ILE A 174 25.08 16.87 26.95
CA ILE A 174 26.18 16.18 27.63
C ILE A 174 27.54 16.68 27.14
N SER A 175 27.70 16.94 25.84
CA SER A 175 28.96 17.48 25.36
C SER A 175 29.34 18.80 26.00
N HIS A 176 28.39 19.74 26.08
CA HIS A 176 28.64 21.03 26.71
C HIS A 176 29.01 20.86 28.18
N GLU A 177 28.31 19.99 28.89
CA GLU A 177 28.57 19.68 30.30
C GLU A 177 29.91 19.00 30.54
N LEU A 178 30.38 18.15 29.61
CA LEU A 178 31.69 17.50 29.71
C LEU A 178 32.84 18.39 29.25
N ARG A 179 32.64 19.24 28.23
CA ARG A 179 33.68 20.12 27.68
C ARG A 179 34.17 21.13 28.71
N THR A 180 33.27 21.66 29.53
CA THR A 180 33.59 22.66 30.56
C THR A 180 34.60 22.15 31.60
N PRO A 181 34.35 21.05 32.34
CA PRO A 181 35.31 20.50 33.29
C PRO A 181 36.58 19.97 32.60
N LEU A 182 36.49 19.41 31.38
CA LEU A 182 37.68 18.99 30.65
C LEU A 182 38.60 20.16 30.32
N ASN A 183 38.04 21.28 29.85
CA ASN A 183 38.81 22.49 29.56
C ASN A 183 39.48 23.03 30.83
N HIS A 184 38.81 22.96 31.99
CA HIS A 184 39.42 23.31 33.27
C HIS A 184 40.58 22.35 33.62
N ILE A 185 40.40 21.03 33.48
CA ILE A 185 41.45 20.04 33.73
C ILE A 185 42.67 20.29 32.84
N ILE A 186 42.46 20.47 31.54
CA ILE A 186 43.53 20.79 30.57
C ILE A 186 44.27 22.05 30.99
N GLY A 187 43.54 23.14 31.26
CA GLY A 187 44.13 24.42 31.69
C GLY A 187 44.90 24.32 33.02
N PHE A 188 44.38 23.60 34.01
CA PHE A 188 45.10 23.37 35.27
C PHE A 188 46.35 22.51 35.07
N THR A 189 46.30 21.51 34.18
CA THR A 189 47.49 20.70 33.86
C THR A 189 48.54 21.49 33.08
N ASP A 190 48.15 22.45 32.23
CA ASP A 190 49.08 23.38 31.58
C ASP A 190 49.79 24.25 32.63
N LEU A 191 49.03 24.89 33.53
CA LEU A 191 49.59 25.70 34.61
C LEU A 191 50.49 24.89 35.56
N LEU A 192 50.12 23.64 35.87
CA LEU A 192 50.93 22.74 36.69
C LEU A 192 52.24 22.37 35.98
N ALA A 193 52.21 22.09 34.68
CA ALA A 193 53.41 21.76 33.92
C ALA A 193 54.43 22.93 33.88
N GLU A 194 53.93 24.18 33.86
CA GLU A 194 54.75 25.40 33.89
C GLU A 194 55.29 25.75 35.29
N SER A 195 54.60 25.36 36.36
CA SER A 195 54.93 25.76 37.74
C SER A 195 55.76 24.76 38.53
N VAL A 196 55.90 23.51 38.06
CA VAL A 196 56.70 22.48 38.74
C VAL A 196 58.12 22.36 38.19
N ASP A 197 59.10 22.28 39.11
CA ASP A 197 60.52 22.17 38.79
C ASP A 197 61.00 20.73 38.60
N ASP A 198 60.28 19.74 39.15
CA ASP A 198 60.68 18.33 39.02
C ASP A 198 60.14 17.68 37.74
N ASP A 199 60.99 16.88 37.10
CA ASP A 199 60.70 16.25 35.80
C ASP A 199 59.54 15.25 35.88
N ARG A 200 59.33 14.61 37.03
CA ARG A 200 58.27 13.61 37.22
C ARG A 200 56.90 14.27 37.24
N SER A 201 56.71 15.35 38.01
CA SER A 201 55.44 16.09 38.06
C SER A 201 55.12 16.74 36.71
N ARG A 202 56.11 17.30 36.01
CA ARG A 202 55.94 17.85 34.66
C ARG A 202 55.47 16.78 33.66
N LYS A 203 56.05 15.58 33.73
CA LYS A 203 55.66 14.45 32.90
C LYS A 203 54.23 13.96 33.20
N MET A 204 53.83 13.90 34.48
CA MET A 204 52.46 13.57 34.86
C MET A 204 51.45 14.60 34.38
N ALA A 205 51.75 15.90 34.52
CA ALA A 205 50.90 16.98 34.01
C ALA A 205 50.74 16.90 32.48
N THR A 206 51.83 16.63 31.75
CA THR A 206 51.81 16.48 30.29
C THR A 206 50.96 15.28 29.84
N ILE A 207 51.04 14.14 30.55
CA ILE A 207 50.21 12.96 30.26
C ILE A 207 48.73 13.29 30.49
N ALA A 208 48.38 13.86 31.66
CA ALA A 208 47.01 14.23 31.99
C ALA A 208 46.41 15.19 30.96
N ARG A 209 47.20 16.17 30.52
CA ARG A 209 46.82 17.11 29.47
C ARG A 209 46.53 16.40 28.14
N THR A 210 47.46 15.56 27.70
CA THR A 210 47.35 14.85 26.41
C THR A 210 46.12 13.95 26.40
N SER A 211 45.88 13.21 27.49
CA SER A 211 44.67 12.41 27.66
C SER A 211 43.38 13.25 27.68
N GLY A 212 43.42 14.45 28.28
CA GLY A 212 42.31 15.40 28.25
C GLY A 212 41.98 15.86 26.83
N MET A 213 42.99 16.23 26.03
CA MET A 213 42.81 16.63 24.63
C MET A 213 42.25 15.49 23.77
N GLU A 214 42.76 14.26 23.93
CA GLU A 214 42.26 13.08 23.23
C GLU A 214 40.79 12.79 23.54
N LEU A 215 40.40 12.91 24.82
CA LEU A 215 39.02 12.71 25.24
C LEU A 215 38.09 13.78 24.65
N LEU A 216 38.54 15.03 24.57
CA LEU A 216 37.80 16.13 23.96
C LEU A 216 37.58 15.90 22.46
N GLY A 217 38.61 15.37 21.76
CA GLY A 217 38.51 14.95 20.37
C GLY A 217 37.46 13.85 20.16
N LYS A 218 37.52 12.79 20.96
CA LYS A 218 36.54 11.68 20.93
C LYS A 218 35.10 12.15 21.18
N ILE A 219 34.91 13.08 22.12
CA ILE A 219 33.59 13.67 22.39
C ILE A 219 33.08 14.44 21.18
N ASN A 220 33.93 15.22 20.50
CA ASN A 220 33.53 15.95 19.30
C ASN A 220 33.15 15.02 18.14
N GLU A 221 33.93 13.97 17.89
CA GLU A 221 33.62 12.96 16.86
C GLU A 221 32.25 12.29 17.09
N LEU A 222 31.93 11.94 18.34
CA LEU A 222 30.64 11.36 18.71
C LEU A 222 29.45 12.28 18.41
N ILE A 223 29.62 13.59 18.57
CA ILE A 223 28.56 14.58 18.28
C ILE A 223 28.40 14.79 16.78
N GLU A 224 29.50 14.81 16.03
CA GLU A 224 29.43 14.91 14.57
C GLU A 224 28.68 13.72 13.97
N LEU A 225 28.94 12.50 14.47
CA LEU A 225 28.17 11.31 14.11
C LEU A 225 26.69 11.43 14.51
N ALA A 226 26.39 12.00 15.67
CA ALA A 226 25.02 12.21 16.11
C ALA A 226 24.25 13.26 15.27
N ARG A 227 24.95 14.24 14.69
CA ARG A 227 24.37 15.22 13.77
C ARG A 227 24.12 14.66 12.37
N SER A 228 25.01 13.80 11.85
CA SER A 228 24.89 13.26 10.49
C SER A 228 23.85 12.14 10.36
N ALA A 229 23.41 11.54 11.48
CA ALA A 229 22.40 10.50 11.54
C ALA A 229 20.96 11.01 11.77
N SER A 230 20.73 12.33 11.74
CA SER A 230 19.42 12.98 11.85
C SER A 230 19.01 13.65 10.56
#